data_AF-A0A2D6RL29-F1
#
_entry.id   AF-A0A2D6RL29-F1
#
_cell.length_a   1.000
_cell.length_b   1.000
_cell.length_c   1.000
_cell.angle_alpha   90.00
_cell.angle_beta   90.00
_cell.angle_gamma   90.00
#
_symmetry.space_group_name_H-M   'P 1'
#
loop_
_entity.id
_entity.type
_entity.pdbx_description
1 polymer ?
#
loop_
_entity_poly.entity_id
_entity_poly.type
_entity_poly.pdbx_seq_one_letter_code
_entity_poly.pdbx_strand_id
1 'polypeptide(L)'
;MPKNKFVKFLATVFRFIWFAVIRVLKWLFVDLFKTLAKALHLARNPEEKYKIDRKLDSEKRLSVHDERIERVERLIYSVYNDPEYSKSDKGKHDLKVLKERVR
;
A
#
# COMPACT_ATOMS: atom_id res chain seq x y z
N MET A 1 -36.00 2.47 51.36
CA MET A 1 -34.53 2.45 51.16
C MET A 1 -34.16 1.85 49.80
N PRO A 2 -34.05 2.63 48.71
CA PRO A 2 -33.65 2.12 47.39
C PRO A 2 -32.16 2.33 47.04
N LYS A 3 -31.38 3.02 47.89
CA LYS A 3 -29.98 3.41 47.61
C LYS A 3 -29.05 2.21 47.31
N ASN A 4 -29.30 1.03 47.89
CA ASN A 4 -28.44 -0.15 47.69
C ASN A 4 -28.61 -0.84 46.33
N LYS A 5 -29.76 -0.69 45.65
CA LYS A 5 -29.98 -1.33 44.34
C LYS A 5 -29.28 -0.57 43.22
N PHE A 6 -29.31 0.76 43.26
CA PHE A 6 -28.70 1.62 42.25
C PHE A 6 -27.16 1.55 42.26
N VAL A 7 -26.55 1.53 43.46
CA VAL A 7 -25.09 1.39 43.61
C VAL A 7 -24.60 0.02 43.13
N LYS A 8 -25.36 -1.05 43.40
CA LYS A 8 -25.04 -2.40 42.88
C LYS A 8 -25.14 -2.49 41.36
N PHE A 9 -26.15 -1.83 40.77
CA PHE A 9 -26.29 -1.75 39.32
C PHE A 9 -25.11 -0.99 38.70
N LEU A 10 -24.75 0.19 39.22
CA LEU A 10 -23.60 0.96 38.76
C LEU A 10 -22.28 0.17 38.86
N ALA A 11 -22.05 -0.52 39.98
CA ALA A 11 -20.85 -1.35 40.17
C ALA A 11 -20.77 -2.52 39.17
N THR A 12 -21.92 -3.08 38.79
CA THR A 12 -22.01 -4.18 37.81
C THR A 12 -21.71 -3.67 36.40
N VAL A 13 -22.30 -2.53 36.02
CA VAL A 13 -22.04 -1.87 34.74
C VAL A 13 -20.57 -1.45 34.63
N PHE A 14 -20.01 -0.87 35.69
CA PHE A 14 -18.61 -0.45 35.74
C PHE A 14 -17.66 -1.63 35.58
N ARG A 15 -17.93 -2.78 36.21
CA ARG A 15 -17.17 -4.02 36.00
C ARG A 15 -17.19 -4.46 34.55
N PHE A 16 -18.34 -4.39 33.89
CA PHE A 16 -18.48 -4.81 32.49
C PHE A 16 -17.66 -3.93 31.55
N ILE A 17 -17.75 -2.61 31.73
CA ILE A 17 -16.97 -1.62 30.97
C ILE A 17 -15.47 -1.82 31.24
N TRP A 18 -15.08 -2.03 32.49
CA TRP A 18 -13.69 -2.29 32.87
C TRP A 18 -13.11 -3.54 32.18
N PHE A 19 -13.88 -4.64 32.16
CA PHE A 19 -13.47 -5.86 31.44
C PHE A 19 -13.35 -5.63 29.93
N ALA A 20 -14.29 -4.89 29.33
CA ALA A 20 -14.22 -4.55 27.91
C ALA A 20 -12.97 -3.72 27.58
N VAL A 21 -12.71 -2.68 28.38
CA VAL A 21 -11.54 -1.80 28.23
C VAL A 21 -10.23 -2.57 28.37
N ILE A 22 -10.09 -3.44 29.38
CA ILE A 22 -8.89 -4.29 29.53
C ILE A 22 -8.71 -5.21 28.33
N ARG A 23 -9.79 -5.76 27.78
CA ARG A 23 -9.72 -6.67 26.63
C ARG A 23 -9.27 -5.93 25.37
N VAL A 24 -9.79 -4.73 25.14
CA VAL A 24 -9.38 -3.85 24.04
C VAL A 24 -7.91 -3.43 24.21
N LEU A 25 -7.50 -3.04 25.42
CA LEU A 25 -6.11 -2.73 25.73
C LEU A 25 -5.18 -3.92 25.47
N LYS A 26 -5.52 -5.12 25.94
CA LYS A 26 -4.73 -6.33 25.64
C LYS A 26 -4.63 -6.59 24.15
N TRP A 27 -5.71 -6.40 23.41
CA TRP A 27 -5.73 -6.62 21.97
C TRP A 27 -4.83 -5.61 21.25
N LEU A 28 -4.94 -4.32 21.58
CA LEU A 28 -4.06 -3.25 21.08
C LEU A 28 -2.60 -3.51 21.42
N PHE A 29 -2.30 -3.93 22.66
CA PHE A 29 -0.93 -4.25 23.07
C PHE A 29 -0.36 -5.43 22.30
N VAL A 30 -1.13 -6.50 22.09
CA VAL A 30 -0.67 -7.66 21.30
C VAL A 30 -0.35 -7.26 19.86
N ASP A 31 -1.19 -6.41 19.25
CA ASP A 31 -0.96 -5.94 17.87
C ASP A 31 0.24 -5.00 17.77
N LEU A 32 0.38 -4.08 18.74
CA LEU A 32 1.55 -3.22 18.86
C LEU A 32 2.83 -4.04 19.05
N PHE A 33 2.84 -5.03 19.95
CA PHE A 33 4.01 -5.88 20.18
C PHE A 33 4.36 -6.74 18.96
N LYS A 34 3.37 -7.27 18.23
CA LYS A 34 3.61 -7.98 16.97
C LYS A 34 4.25 -7.07 15.92
N THR A 35 3.76 -5.83 15.82
CA THR A 35 4.26 -4.83 14.87
C THR A 35 5.68 -4.37 15.24
N LEU A 36 5.93 -4.13 16.53
CA LEU A 36 7.25 -3.83 17.08
C LEU A 36 8.24 -4.98 16.92
N ALA A 37 7.82 -6.22 17.18
CA ALA A 37 8.67 -7.40 16.97
C ALA A 37 9.05 -7.56 15.49
N LYS A 38 8.11 -7.33 14.57
CA LYS A 38 8.38 -7.35 13.13
C LYS A 38 9.32 -6.23 12.71
N ALA A 39 9.15 -5.02 13.26
CA ALA A 39 10.04 -3.89 13.01
C ALA A 39 11.45 -4.10 13.59
N LEU A 40 11.56 -4.65 14.80
CA LEU A 40 12.83 -5.03 15.44
C LEU A 40 13.52 -6.17 14.68
N HIS A 41 12.77 -7.14 14.18
CA HIS A 41 13.32 -8.21 13.34
C HIS A 41 13.85 -7.67 12.00
N LEU A 42 13.11 -6.76 11.35
CA LEU A 42 13.60 -6.07 10.15
C LEU A 42 14.81 -5.16 10.43
N ALA A 43 14.86 -4.52 11.61
CA ALA A 43 15.97 -3.68 12.01
C ALA A 43 17.23 -4.50 12.35
N ARG A 44 17.06 -5.72 12.87
CA ARG A 44 18.15 -6.64 13.22
C ARG A 44 18.71 -7.39 12.01
N ASN A 45 17.93 -7.57 10.94
CA ASN A 45 18.35 -8.13 9.65
C ASN A 45 18.25 -7.07 8.53
N PRO A 46 19.19 -6.11 8.46
CA PRO A 46 19.20 -5.09 7.41
C PRO A 46 19.29 -5.68 6.00
N GLU A 47 19.86 -6.89 5.84
CA GLU A 47 19.92 -7.59 4.56
C GLU A 47 18.54 -8.04 4.04
N GLU A 48 17.63 -8.47 4.91
CA GLU A 48 16.27 -8.87 4.51
C GLU A 48 15.45 -7.65 4.13
N LYS A 49 15.60 -6.54 4.87
CA LYS A 49 15.02 -5.25 4.50
C LYS A 49 15.54 -4.81 3.12
N TYR A 50 16.84 -4.91 2.87
CA TYR A 50 17.44 -4.58 1.57
C TYR A 50 17.03 -5.53 0.43
N LYS A 51 16.68 -6.79 0.73
CA LYS A 51 16.10 -7.73 -0.24
C LYS A 51 14.65 -7.38 -0.57
N ILE A 52 13.84 -7.02 0.43
CA ILE A 52 12.44 -6.61 0.25
C ILE A 52 12.37 -5.29 -0.53
N ASP A 53 13.18 -4.30 -0.15
CA ASP A 53 13.25 -3.02 -0.83
C ASP A 53 13.70 -3.20 -2.28
N ARG A 54 14.73 -4.03 -2.54
CA ARG A 54 15.13 -4.38 -3.92
C ARG A 54 14.03 -5.09 -4.70
N LYS A 55 13.29 -6.02 -4.09
CA LYS A 55 12.19 -6.72 -4.77
C LYS A 55 11.09 -5.73 -5.17
N LEU A 56 10.67 -4.86 -4.26
CA LEU A 56 9.68 -3.82 -4.53
C LEU A 56 10.16 -2.83 -5.59
N ASP A 57 11.42 -2.44 -5.56
CA ASP A 57 12.01 -1.57 -6.59
C ASP A 57 12.09 -2.28 -7.95
N SER A 58 12.43 -3.57 -7.97
CA SER A 58 12.45 -4.36 -9.22
C SER A 58 11.06 -4.57 -9.79
N GLU A 59 10.04 -4.81 -8.96
CA GLU A 59 8.64 -4.95 -9.39
C GLU A 59 8.11 -3.61 -9.93
N LYS A 60 8.38 -2.49 -9.25
CA LYS A 60 8.02 -1.15 -9.75
C LYS A 60 8.73 -0.81 -11.06
N ARG A 61 10.01 -1.19 -11.20
CA ARG A 61 10.75 -0.99 -12.46
C ARG A 61 10.18 -1.86 -13.58
N LEU A 62 9.85 -3.11 -13.30
CA LEU A 62 9.23 -4.03 -14.26
C LEU A 62 7.87 -3.50 -14.73
N SER A 63 6.99 -3.06 -13.82
CA SER A 63 5.69 -2.51 -14.21
C SER A 63 5.83 -1.24 -15.07
N VAL A 64 6.80 -0.37 -14.75
CA VAL A 64 7.10 0.82 -15.56
C VAL A 64 7.69 0.44 -16.93
N HIS A 65 8.49 -0.63 -17.01
CA HIS A 65 9.04 -1.14 -18.26
C HIS A 65 7.96 -1.79 -19.14
N ASP A 66 7.05 -2.57 -18.56
CA ASP A 66 5.94 -3.19 -19.30
C ASP A 66 4.98 -2.13 -19.86
N GLU A 67 4.64 -1.11 -19.07
CA GLU A 67 3.85 0.04 -19.56
C GLU A 67 4.56 0.80 -20.69
N ARG A 68 5.91 0.84 -20.68
CA ARG A 68 6.69 1.46 -21.78
C ARG A 68 6.61 0.60 -23.03
N ILE A 69 6.79 -0.71 -22.90
CA ILE A 69 6.75 -1.66 -24.02
C ILE A 69 5.36 -1.63 -24.66
N GLU A 70 4.29 -1.76 -23.88
CA GLU A 70 2.92 -1.78 -24.40
C GLU A 70 2.55 -0.47 -25.13
N ARG A 71 3.10 0.67 -24.69
CA ARG A 71 2.87 1.97 -25.33
C ARG A 71 3.64 2.10 -26.65
N VAL A 72 4.88 1.59 -26.69
CA VAL A 72 5.67 1.50 -27.93
C VAL A 72 5.00 0.56 -28.93
N GLU A 73 4.54 -0.61 -28.48
CA GLU A 73 3.82 -1.58 -29.31
C GLU A 73 2.53 -0.98 -29.89
N ARG A 74 1.73 -0.27 -29.08
CA ARG A 74 0.54 0.45 -29.56
C ARG A 74 0.87 1.49 -30.61
N LEU A 75 1.97 2.21 -30.44
CA LEU A 75 2.40 3.24 -31.39
C LEU A 75 2.86 2.61 -32.71
N ILE A 76 3.66 1.53 -32.64
CA ILE A 76 4.09 0.76 -33.81
C ILE A 76 2.88 0.20 -34.55
N TYR A 77 1.92 -0.39 -33.83
CA TYR A 77 0.70 -0.94 -34.42
C TYR A 77 -0.15 0.14 -35.08
N SER A 78 -0.26 1.31 -34.45
CA SER A 78 -1.02 2.44 -34.99
C SER A 78 -0.37 3.03 -36.24
N VAL A 79 0.96 3.14 -36.29
CA VAL A 79 1.71 3.57 -37.47
C VAL A 79 1.70 2.52 -38.59
N TYR A 80 1.72 1.24 -38.24
CA TYR A 80 1.65 0.14 -39.22
C TYR A 80 0.29 0.12 -39.92
N ASN A 81 -0.80 0.32 -39.18
CA ASN A 81 -2.16 0.32 -39.75
C ASN A 81 -2.52 1.64 -40.44
N ASP A 82 -1.98 2.76 -39.95
CA ASP A 82 -2.16 4.07 -40.55
C ASP A 82 -0.80 4.81 -40.59
N PRO A 83 -0.11 4.85 -41.74
CA PRO A 83 1.16 5.54 -41.89
C PRO A 83 1.09 7.04 -41.56
N GLU A 84 -0.10 7.66 -41.67
CA GLU A 84 -0.33 9.06 -41.34
C GLU A 84 -0.60 9.30 -39.85
N TYR A 85 -0.78 8.24 -39.06
CA TYR A 85 -0.99 8.33 -37.61
C TYR A 85 0.11 9.15 -36.92
N SER A 86 1.36 8.97 -37.34
CA SER A 86 2.53 9.73 -36.85
C SER A 86 2.44 11.24 -37.11
N LYS A 87 1.66 11.65 -38.12
CA LYS A 87 1.44 13.05 -38.51
C LYS A 87 0.18 13.63 -37.84
N SER A 88 -0.72 12.79 -37.35
CA SER A 88 -1.90 13.19 -36.57
C SER A 88 -1.51 13.84 -35.24
N ASP A 89 -2.40 14.66 -34.68
CA ASP A 89 -2.17 15.32 -33.39
C ASP A 89 -1.99 14.32 -32.25
N LYS A 90 -2.69 13.17 -32.32
CA LYS A 90 -2.54 12.07 -31.36
C LYS A 90 -1.17 11.40 -31.48
N GLY A 91 -0.73 11.05 -32.68
CA GLY A 91 0.59 10.42 -32.88
C GLY A 91 1.75 11.35 -32.52
N LYS A 92 1.64 12.65 -32.81
CA LYS A 92 2.62 13.66 -32.37
C LYS A 92 2.71 13.77 -30.85
N HIS A 93 1.56 13.73 -30.16
CA HIS A 93 1.53 13.74 -28.70
C HIS A 93 2.20 12.50 -28.12
N ASP A 94 1.86 11.31 -28.61
CA ASP A 94 2.41 10.06 -28.09
C ASP A 94 3.93 9.94 -28.35
N LEU A 95 4.39 10.38 -29.52
CA LEU A 95 5.83 10.48 -29.83
C LEU A 95 6.55 11.47 -28.91
N LYS A 96 5.94 12.60 -28.57
CA LYS A 96 6.51 13.58 -27.63
C LYS A 96 6.65 13.00 -26.23
N VAL A 97 5.61 12.31 -25.74
CA VAL A 97 5.62 11.66 -24.42
C VAL A 97 6.67 10.54 -24.35
N LEU A 98 6.85 9.79 -25.42
CA LEU A 98 7.92 8.79 -25.53
C LEU A 98 9.31 9.46 -25.46
N LYS A 99 9.53 10.54 -26.22
CA LYS A 99 10.83 11.25 -26.24
C LYS A 99 11.19 11.89 -24.90
N GLU A 100 10.24 12.52 -24.22
CA GLU A 100 10.48 13.17 -22.92
C GLU A 100 10.83 12.18 -21.80
N ARG A 101 10.38 10.92 -21.88
CA ARG A 101 10.61 9.90 -20.83
C ARG A 101 11.82 8.98 -21.10
N VAL A 102 12.46 9.11 -22.27
CA VAL A 102 13.71 8.42 -22.64
C VAL A 102 14.94 9.24 -22.26
N ARG A 103 14.79 10.56 -22.07
CA ARG A 103 15.84 11.46 -21.56
C ARG A 103 15.99 11.34 -20.05
#